data_AF-A0A9D5ICJ8-F1
#
_entry.id   AF-A0A9D5ICJ8-F1
#
_cell.length_a   1.000
_cell.length_b   1.000
_cell.length_c   1.000
_cell.angle_alpha   90.00
_cell.angle_beta   90.00
_cell.angle_gamma   90.00
#
_symmetry.space_group_name_H-M   'P 1'
#
loop_
_entity.id
_entity.type
_entity.pdbx_description
1 polymer ?
#
loop_
_entity_poly.entity_id
_entity_poly.type
_entity_poly.pdbx_seq_one_letter_code
_entity_poly.pdbx_strand_id
1 'polypeptide(L)'
;MNVRERPSTASVSLGCYKDGVLLKDRGETRTAEGITWVGVMAPKGPGEAPGWASAEFLEAPGRDMSVKPISHPSGTRTGDTAIDAVIAALEAGDKEAVARIAQFQAVPCSNEPGLGGPPNCSRDMAEGTLIEAMPGGACEGGWWLKDEFLSPAGLSRLVETYTGPLLYAVYRPPSSMQRRWPEGEVIIVYARDLGFGRFAQTVGVTDGRIVSTWGGCGTKPEDILKDVSGVTVVLAPPK
;
A
#
# COMPACT_ATOMS: atom_id res chain seq x y z
N MET A 1 -14.99 19.07 13.66
CA MET A 1 -13.98 18.03 13.90
C MET A 1 -14.28 17.27 15.20
N ASN A 2 -14.14 15.94 15.21
CA ASN A 2 -14.28 15.14 16.43
C ASN A 2 -12.93 14.99 17.14
N VAL A 3 -12.93 15.08 18.47
CA VAL A 3 -11.81 14.66 19.33
C VAL A 3 -12.19 13.33 19.97
N ARG A 4 -11.28 12.35 19.96
CA ARG A 4 -11.54 10.97 20.38
C ARG A 4 -10.63 10.52 21.51
N GLU A 5 -11.05 9.49 22.24
CA GLU A 5 -10.27 8.94 23.36
C GLU A 5 -8.97 8.25 22.91
N ARG A 6 -9.00 7.62 21.73
CA ARG A 6 -7.87 6.94 21.09
C ARG A 6 -7.71 7.41 19.64
N PRO A 7 -6.51 7.28 19.05
CA PRO A 7 -6.27 7.62 17.65
C PRO A 7 -6.88 6.56 16.72
N SER A 8 -8.21 6.57 16.58
CA SER A 8 -8.97 5.61 15.76
C SER A 8 -10.36 6.18 15.46
N THR A 9 -10.85 5.96 14.24
CA THR A 9 -12.21 6.36 13.81
C THR A 9 -13.32 5.59 14.54
N ALA A 10 -13.02 4.40 15.06
CA ALA A 10 -13.93 3.60 15.86
C ALA A 10 -13.94 4.00 17.35
N SER A 11 -13.03 4.88 17.79
CA SER A 11 -12.93 5.30 19.19
C SER A 11 -14.06 6.24 19.60
N VAL A 12 -14.45 6.20 20.89
CA VAL A 12 -15.45 7.10 21.50
C VAL A 12 -15.11 8.56 21.21
N SER A 13 -16.08 9.29 20.65
CA SER A 13 -15.98 10.74 20.48
C SER A 13 -16.14 11.42 21.84
N LEU A 14 -15.12 12.17 22.27
CA LEU A 14 -15.13 12.98 23.49
C LEU A 14 -15.85 14.31 23.28
N GLY A 15 -15.98 14.75 22.03
CA GLY A 15 -16.68 15.96 21.64
C GLY A 15 -16.54 16.27 20.16
N CYS A 16 -17.48 17.06 19.64
CA CYS A 16 -17.42 17.64 18.30
C CYS A 16 -17.21 19.15 18.41
N TYR A 17 -16.13 19.63 17.80
CA TYR A 17 -15.71 21.02 17.85
C TYR A 17 -15.95 21.67 16.49
N LYS A 18 -16.45 22.90 16.52
CA LYS A 18 -16.61 23.73 15.33
C LYS A 18 -15.25 24.23 14.85
N ASP A 19 -15.23 24.72 13.62
CA ASP A 19 -14.08 25.42 13.06
C ASP A 19 -13.70 26.65 13.91
N GLY A 20 -12.41 27.00 13.92
CA GLY A 20 -11.86 28.11 14.71
C GLY A 20 -11.71 27.85 16.22
N VAL A 21 -12.05 26.66 16.72
CA VAL A 21 -11.78 26.29 18.12
C VAL A 21 -10.30 26.01 18.32
N LEU A 22 -9.67 26.75 19.22
CA LEU A 22 -8.28 26.51 19.61
C LEU A 22 -8.19 25.27 20.51
N LEU A 23 -7.33 24.34 20.09
CA LEU A 23 -6.92 23.19 20.88
C LEU A 23 -5.46 23.32 21.23
N LYS A 24 -5.08 22.87 22.44
CA LYS A 24 -3.67 22.87 22.85
C LYS A 24 -3.01 21.57 22.43
N ASP A 25 -1.98 21.67 21.60
CA ASP A 25 -1.17 20.52 21.18
C ASP A 25 -0.42 19.91 22.37
N ARG A 26 -0.42 18.58 22.47
CA ARG A 26 0.32 17.81 23.48
C ARG A 26 1.70 17.36 22.99
N GLY A 27 2.04 17.60 21.72
CA GLY A 27 3.31 17.16 21.12
C GLY A 27 3.32 15.67 20.79
N GLU A 28 2.16 15.02 20.75
CA GLU A 28 2.00 13.60 20.46
C GLU A 28 1.43 13.41 19.07
N THR A 29 1.96 12.47 18.30
CA THR A 29 1.44 12.12 16.97
C THR A 29 1.45 10.61 16.77
N ARG A 30 0.39 10.07 16.17
CA ARG A 30 0.26 8.63 15.85
C ARG A 30 -0.45 8.44 14.53
N THR A 31 0.04 7.53 13.70
CA THR A 31 -0.67 7.06 12.50
C THR A 31 -1.49 5.82 12.84
N ALA A 32 -2.78 5.84 12.51
CA ALA A 32 -3.67 4.69 12.67
C ALA A 32 -4.80 4.77 11.65
N GLU A 33 -5.14 3.63 11.04
CA GLU A 33 -6.22 3.54 10.02
C GLU A 33 -6.00 4.51 8.83
N GLY A 34 -4.74 4.74 8.45
CA GLY A 34 -4.38 5.68 7.38
C GLY A 34 -4.51 7.16 7.75
N ILE A 35 -4.87 7.48 9.01
CA ILE A 35 -5.05 8.85 9.50
C ILE A 35 -3.91 9.20 10.45
N THR A 36 -3.34 10.40 10.28
CA THR A 36 -2.43 10.99 11.28
C THR A 36 -3.26 11.65 12.37
N TRP A 37 -3.10 11.19 13.60
CA TRP A 37 -3.76 11.71 14.78
C TRP A 37 -2.80 12.55 15.61
N VAL A 38 -3.26 13.70 16.08
CA VAL A 38 -2.55 14.62 16.96
C VAL A 38 -3.16 14.55 18.35
N GLY A 39 -2.31 14.37 19.37
CA GLY A 39 -2.73 14.46 20.76
C GLY A 39 -3.02 15.91 21.12
N VAL A 40 -4.25 16.19 21.54
CA VAL A 40 -4.74 17.54 21.86
C VAL A 40 -5.34 17.59 23.26
N MET A 41 -5.33 18.76 23.87
CA MET A 41 -6.18 19.11 25.01
C MET A 41 -7.35 19.92 24.47
N ALA A 42 -8.57 19.41 24.66
CA ALA A 42 -9.79 20.01 24.15
C ALA A 42 -10.64 20.60 25.27
N PRO A 43 -11.34 21.74 25.05
CA PRO A 43 -12.23 22.30 26.05
C PRO A 43 -13.37 21.32 26.39
N LYS A 44 -13.61 21.08 27.69
CA LYS A 44 -14.71 20.26 28.19
C LYS A 44 -15.30 20.90 29.45
N GLY A 45 -16.36 21.69 29.28
CA GLY A 45 -16.97 22.45 30.37
C GLY A 45 -16.00 23.48 30.94
N PRO A 46 -15.80 23.57 32.27
CA PRO A 46 -14.86 24.50 32.88
C PRO A 46 -13.39 24.05 32.79
N GLY A 47 -13.10 22.86 32.23
CA GLY A 47 -11.75 22.28 32.17
C GLY A 47 -11.33 21.86 30.77
N GLU A 48 -10.18 21.21 30.69
CA GLU A 48 -9.63 20.60 29.46
C GLU A 48 -9.60 19.08 29.59
N ALA A 49 -9.81 18.36 28.49
CA ALA A 49 -9.71 16.91 28.44
C ALA A 49 -8.71 16.48 27.34
N PRO A 50 -7.80 15.53 27.63
CA PRO A 50 -6.92 14.98 26.61
C PRO A 50 -7.71 14.13 25.61
N GLY A 51 -7.31 14.19 24.34
CA GLY A 51 -7.85 13.34 23.29
C GLY A 51 -7.00 13.38 22.02
N TRP A 52 -7.55 12.83 20.95
CA TRP A 52 -6.92 12.71 19.65
C TRP A 52 -7.80 13.34 18.58
N ALA A 53 -7.24 14.25 17.79
CA ALA A 53 -7.89 14.85 16.63
C ALA A 53 -7.17 14.39 15.36
N SER A 54 -7.90 14.23 14.25
CA SER A 54 -7.25 14.00 12.95
C SER A 54 -6.51 15.26 12.53
N ALA A 55 -5.25 15.10 12.12
CA ALA A 55 -4.37 16.18 11.69
C ALA A 55 -4.94 16.95 10.49
N GLU A 56 -5.74 16.29 9.64
CA GLU A 56 -6.34 16.89 8.43
C GLU A 56 -7.30 18.04 8.74
N PHE A 57 -7.79 18.14 9.99
CA PHE A 57 -8.75 19.16 10.43
C PHE A 57 -8.13 20.17 11.39
N LEU A 58 -6.82 20.12 11.61
CA LEU A 58 -6.13 21.07 12.47
C LEU A 58 -5.39 22.11 11.63
N GLU A 59 -5.26 23.31 12.18
CA GLU A 59 -4.33 24.32 11.71
C GLU A 59 -3.36 24.62 12.86
N ALA A 60 -2.05 24.51 12.62
CA ALA A 60 -1.03 24.74 13.64
C ALA A 60 -0.05 25.81 13.15
N PRO A 61 0.04 26.99 13.80
CA PRO A 61 0.97 28.03 13.38
C PRO A 61 2.42 27.52 13.48
N GLY A 62 3.17 27.62 12.38
CA GLY A 62 4.56 27.17 12.29
C GLY A 62 4.76 25.68 12.03
N ARG A 63 3.69 24.86 12.01
CA ARG A 63 3.71 23.59 11.29
C ARG A 63 2.99 23.84 9.97
N ASP A 64 3.72 23.79 8.88
CA ASP A 64 3.08 23.64 7.57
C ASP A 64 2.34 22.30 7.56
N MET A 65 1.08 22.34 8.00
CA MET A 65 0.17 21.20 7.95
C MET A 65 -0.63 21.18 6.65
N SER A 66 -0.19 21.93 5.63
CA SER A 66 -0.37 21.47 4.25
C SER A 66 0.51 20.23 4.04
N VAL A 67 0.17 19.17 4.77
CA VAL A 67 0.63 17.83 4.44
C VAL A 67 -0.09 17.54 3.14
N LYS A 68 0.56 17.91 2.04
CA LYS A 68 0.18 17.54 0.70
C LYS A 68 -0.28 16.09 0.75
N PRO A 69 -1.54 15.76 0.41
CA PRO A 69 -2.04 14.42 0.56
C PRO A 69 -1.03 13.46 -0.04
N ILE A 70 -0.52 12.60 0.83
CA ILE A 70 0.58 11.70 0.50
C ILE A 70 0.11 10.58 -0.41
N SER A 71 -1.20 10.43 -0.49
CA SER A 71 -1.93 9.40 -1.21
C SER A 71 -3.34 9.88 -1.51
N HIS A 72 -4.00 9.20 -2.43
CA HIS A 72 -5.38 9.44 -2.74
C HIS A 72 -6.31 9.01 -1.59
N PRO A 73 -7.49 9.66 -1.44
CA PRO A 73 -8.53 9.18 -0.56
C PRO A 73 -8.97 7.76 -0.91
N SER A 74 -9.42 7.00 0.10
CA SER A 74 -10.02 5.67 -0.13
C SER A 74 -11.18 5.76 -1.11
N GLY A 75 -11.28 4.77 -2.01
CA GLY A 75 -12.30 4.76 -3.06
C GLY A 75 -11.92 5.54 -4.32
N THR A 76 -10.72 6.11 -4.39
CA THR A 76 -10.21 6.73 -5.64
C THR A 76 -10.02 5.68 -6.72
N ARG A 77 -10.43 6.00 -7.95
CA ARG A 77 -10.43 5.08 -9.10
C ARG A 77 -9.77 5.71 -10.31
N THR A 78 -9.27 4.86 -11.20
CA THR A 78 -8.58 5.22 -12.44
C THR A 78 -9.55 5.46 -13.60
N GLY A 79 -10.77 4.91 -13.51
CA GLY A 79 -11.75 4.91 -14.61
C GLY A 79 -11.60 3.72 -15.57
N ASP A 80 -10.56 2.91 -15.39
CA ASP A 80 -10.40 1.61 -16.05
C ASP A 80 -10.97 0.51 -15.16
N THR A 81 -12.04 -0.14 -15.61
CA THR A 81 -12.77 -1.12 -14.80
C THR A 81 -11.92 -2.32 -14.37
N ALA A 82 -10.94 -2.72 -15.17
CA ALA A 82 -10.09 -3.86 -14.86
C ALA A 82 -9.07 -3.50 -13.76
N ILE A 83 -8.44 -2.33 -13.86
CA ILE A 83 -7.53 -1.82 -12.83
C ILE A 83 -8.30 -1.53 -11.53
N ASP A 84 -9.48 -0.92 -11.66
CA ASP A 84 -10.32 -0.52 -10.53
C ASP A 84 -10.84 -1.71 -9.71
N ALA A 85 -11.06 -2.86 -10.36
CA ALA A 85 -11.40 -4.10 -9.67
C ALA A 85 -10.23 -4.62 -8.80
N VAL A 86 -8.99 -4.52 -9.29
CA VAL A 86 -7.79 -4.88 -8.51
C VAL A 86 -7.63 -3.95 -7.31
N ILE A 87 -7.75 -2.63 -7.53
CA ILE A 87 -7.67 -1.63 -6.44
C ILE A 87 -8.74 -1.92 -5.39
N ALA A 88 -9.98 -2.16 -5.80
CA ALA A 88 -11.08 -2.43 -4.88
C ALA A 88 -10.86 -3.71 -4.05
N ALA A 89 -10.38 -4.79 -4.67
CA ALA A 89 -10.10 -6.04 -3.96
C ALA A 89 -9.00 -5.87 -2.89
N LEU A 90 -7.94 -5.13 -3.22
CA LEU A 90 -6.84 -4.85 -2.30
C LEU A 90 -7.26 -3.90 -1.17
N GLU A 91 -7.96 -2.80 -1.48
CA GLU A 91 -8.45 -1.84 -0.48
C GLU A 91 -9.44 -2.48 0.51
N ALA A 92 -10.31 -3.36 0.04
CA ALA A 92 -11.28 -4.05 0.88
C ALA A 92 -10.66 -5.19 1.71
N GLY A 93 -9.43 -5.58 1.39
CA GLY A 93 -8.79 -6.78 1.93
C GLY A 93 -9.56 -8.07 1.64
N ASP A 94 -10.24 -8.13 0.49
CA ASP A 94 -11.01 -9.30 0.07
C ASP A 94 -10.07 -10.39 -0.47
N LYS A 95 -9.69 -11.31 0.42
CA LYS A 95 -8.78 -12.43 0.12
C LYS A 95 -9.30 -13.29 -1.03
N GLU A 96 -10.62 -13.49 -1.14
CA GLU A 96 -11.18 -14.32 -2.19
C GLU A 96 -11.14 -13.59 -3.55
N ALA A 97 -11.43 -12.30 -3.57
CA ALA A 97 -11.28 -11.49 -4.78
C ALA A 97 -9.83 -11.45 -5.24
N VAL A 98 -8.89 -11.22 -4.31
CA VAL A 98 -7.44 -11.24 -4.59
C VAL A 98 -6.99 -12.60 -5.15
N ALA A 99 -7.44 -13.71 -4.57
CA ALA A 99 -7.13 -15.04 -5.06
C ALA A 99 -7.63 -15.28 -6.50
N ARG A 100 -8.83 -14.78 -6.85
CA ARG A 100 -9.41 -14.93 -8.19
C ARG A 100 -8.69 -14.11 -9.27
N ILE A 101 -8.14 -12.96 -8.90
CA ILE A 101 -7.43 -12.06 -9.83
C ILE A 101 -5.93 -12.28 -9.82
N ALA A 102 -5.38 -13.15 -8.96
CA ALA A 102 -3.97 -13.54 -9.03
C ALA A 102 -3.71 -14.38 -10.29
N GLN A 103 -2.59 -14.12 -10.96
CA GLN A 103 -2.13 -14.87 -12.12
C GLN A 103 -0.72 -15.36 -11.91
N PHE A 104 -0.55 -16.66 -12.14
CA PHE A 104 0.72 -17.36 -12.03
C PHE A 104 1.20 -17.74 -13.42
N GLN A 105 2.51 -17.87 -13.56
CA GLN A 105 3.15 -18.36 -14.77
C GLN A 105 3.86 -19.68 -14.47
N ALA A 106 3.97 -20.54 -15.49
CA ALA A 106 4.75 -21.75 -15.42
C ALA A 106 6.24 -21.40 -15.56
N VAL A 107 7.03 -21.64 -14.51
CA VAL A 107 8.46 -21.31 -14.45
C VAL A 107 9.24 -22.58 -14.12
N PRO A 108 10.34 -22.88 -14.83
CA PRO A 108 11.18 -24.02 -14.46
C PRO A 108 11.80 -23.77 -13.09
N CYS A 109 11.62 -24.71 -12.16
CA CYS A 109 12.26 -24.63 -10.86
C CYS A 109 13.76 -24.91 -10.97
N SER A 110 14.54 -24.38 -10.03
CA SER A 110 15.97 -24.69 -9.92
C SER A 110 16.44 -24.77 -8.47
N ASN A 111 17.34 -25.71 -8.16
CA ASN A 111 18.03 -25.79 -6.88
C ASN A 111 19.38 -25.03 -6.88
N GLU A 112 19.77 -24.43 -8.01
CA GLU A 112 20.97 -23.61 -8.07
C GLU A 112 20.79 -22.35 -7.20
N PRO A 113 21.72 -22.06 -6.28
CA PRO A 113 21.60 -20.90 -5.42
C PRO A 113 21.76 -19.60 -6.22
N GLY A 114 20.85 -18.65 -6.04
CA GLY A 114 20.96 -17.33 -6.66
C GLY A 114 19.90 -16.34 -6.19
N LEU A 115 20.31 -15.08 -5.94
CA LEU A 115 19.38 -13.99 -5.64
C LEU A 115 18.52 -13.69 -6.89
N GLY A 116 17.20 -13.72 -6.75
CA GLY A 116 16.29 -13.59 -7.89
C GLY A 116 16.42 -14.74 -8.90
N GLY A 117 16.95 -15.89 -8.49
CA GLY A 117 16.92 -17.11 -9.31
C GLY A 117 15.49 -17.63 -9.52
N PRO A 118 15.31 -18.67 -10.36
CA PRO A 118 14.04 -19.39 -10.45
C PRO A 118 13.58 -19.92 -9.08
N PRO A 119 12.29 -20.25 -8.92
CA PRO A 119 11.82 -20.82 -7.66
C PRO A 119 12.48 -22.19 -7.39
N ASN A 120 12.69 -22.51 -6.12
CA ASN A 120 13.30 -23.80 -5.74
C ASN A 120 12.42 -24.98 -6.13
N CYS A 121 13.04 -26.06 -6.59
CA CYS A 121 12.35 -27.32 -6.77
C CYS A 121 12.02 -27.93 -5.40
N SER A 122 10.88 -28.63 -5.29
CA SER A 122 10.65 -29.46 -4.10
C SER A 122 11.61 -30.66 -4.12
N ARG A 123 11.79 -31.29 -2.95
CA ARG A 123 12.72 -32.43 -2.78
C ARG A 123 12.45 -33.60 -3.74
N ASP A 124 11.20 -33.75 -4.16
CA ASP A 124 10.74 -34.86 -5.00
C ASP A 124 10.54 -34.46 -6.48
N MET A 125 10.85 -33.20 -6.84
CA MET A 125 10.77 -32.70 -8.21
C MET A 125 12.14 -32.73 -8.89
N ALA A 126 12.15 -33.08 -10.17
CA ALA A 126 13.35 -32.94 -11.00
C ALA A 126 13.63 -31.45 -11.29
N GLU A 127 14.92 -31.10 -11.40
CA GLU A 127 15.37 -29.79 -11.86
C GLU A 127 14.69 -29.40 -13.19
N GLY A 128 14.26 -28.14 -13.32
CA GLY A 128 13.58 -27.64 -14.52
C GLY A 128 12.10 -28.01 -14.62
N THR A 129 11.54 -28.71 -13.63
CA THR A 129 10.08 -28.94 -13.56
C THR A 129 9.34 -27.61 -13.54
N LEU A 130 8.36 -27.45 -14.44
CA LEU A 130 7.53 -26.25 -14.48
C LEU A 130 6.62 -26.20 -13.26
N ILE A 131 6.71 -25.14 -12.48
CA ILE A 131 5.83 -24.86 -11.35
C ILE A 131 5.14 -23.51 -11.51
N GLU A 132 3.92 -23.40 -10.99
CA GLU A 132 3.16 -22.16 -11.04
C GLU A 132 3.65 -21.19 -9.97
N ALA A 133 4.20 -20.06 -10.41
CA ALA A 133 4.73 -19.05 -9.53
C ALA A 133 4.44 -17.63 -10.05
N MET A 134 4.38 -16.69 -9.14
CA MET A 134 4.23 -15.26 -9.42
C MET A 134 5.47 -14.52 -8.91
N PRO A 135 6.11 -13.68 -9.73
CA PRO A 135 7.24 -12.89 -9.27
C PRO A 135 6.85 -11.96 -8.13
N GLY A 136 7.74 -11.84 -7.15
CA GLY A 136 7.63 -10.77 -6.19
C GLY A 136 8.80 -10.68 -5.24
N GLY A 137 8.77 -9.71 -4.35
CA GLY A 137 9.88 -9.51 -3.43
C GLY A 137 9.90 -8.14 -2.79
N ALA A 138 11.05 -7.75 -2.28
CA ALA A 138 11.27 -6.39 -1.79
C ALA A 138 12.64 -5.89 -2.24
N CYS A 139 13.66 -6.08 -1.41
CA CYS A 139 15.05 -5.79 -1.78
C CYS A 139 15.64 -6.79 -2.77
N GLU A 140 15.21 -8.04 -2.62
CA GLU A 140 15.61 -9.14 -3.47
C GLU A 140 14.36 -9.63 -4.18
N GLY A 141 14.53 -10.02 -5.44
CA GLY A 141 13.50 -10.72 -6.18
C GLY A 141 13.39 -12.16 -5.74
N GLY A 142 12.17 -12.68 -5.82
CA GLY A 142 11.83 -14.04 -5.49
C GLY A 142 10.49 -14.44 -6.11
N TRP A 143 9.94 -15.55 -5.64
CA TRP A 143 8.77 -16.14 -6.25
C TRP A 143 7.75 -16.49 -5.17
N TRP A 144 6.52 -16.10 -5.40
CA TRP A 144 5.37 -16.63 -4.70
C TRP A 144 4.93 -17.91 -5.40
N LEU A 145 5.12 -19.06 -4.76
CA LEU A 145 4.55 -20.30 -5.27
C LEU A 145 3.02 -20.22 -5.16
N LYS A 146 2.30 -20.74 -6.16
CA LYS A 146 0.83 -20.65 -6.21
C LYS A 146 0.16 -21.18 -4.94
N ASP A 147 0.56 -22.36 -4.48
CA ASP A 147 -0.04 -22.98 -3.29
C ASP A 147 0.29 -22.21 -2.01
N GLU A 148 1.48 -21.62 -1.91
CA GLU A 148 1.85 -20.75 -0.78
C GLU A 148 1.03 -19.47 -0.79
N PHE A 149 0.95 -18.81 -1.95
CA PHE A 149 0.22 -17.56 -2.13
C PHE A 149 -1.26 -17.72 -1.84
N LEU A 150 -1.88 -18.78 -2.38
CA LEU A 150 -3.31 -19.05 -2.22
C LEU A 150 -3.68 -19.68 -0.87
N SER A 151 -2.69 -20.03 -0.05
CA SER A 151 -2.95 -20.47 1.32
C SER A 151 -3.59 -19.34 2.14
N PRO A 152 -4.36 -19.67 3.20
CA PRO A 152 -4.91 -18.64 4.09
C PRO A 152 -3.85 -17.69 4.65
N ALA A 153 -2.64 -18.20 4.96
CA ALA A 153 -1.54 -17.40 5.46
C ALA A 153 -0.93 -16.48 4.38
N GLY A 154 -0.73 -17.00 3.16
CA GLY A 154 -0.23 -16.23 2.02
C GLY A 154 -1.16 -15.08 1.64
N LEU A 155 -2.45 -15.36 1.48
CA LEU A 155 -3.45 -14.34 1.19
C LEU A 155 -3.57 -13.32 2.31
N SER A 156 -3.51 -13.74 3.58
CA SER A 156 -3.51 -12.81 4.72
C SER A 156 -2.29 -11.89 4.69
N ARG A 157 -1.09 -12.43 4.48
CA ARG A 157 0.15 -11.65 4.38
C ARG A 157 0.10 -10.64 3.25
N LEU A 158 -0.39 -11.04 2.07
CA LEU A 158 -0.55 -10.13 0.95
C LEU A 158 -1.56 -9.04 1.29
N VAL A 159 -2.77 -9.42 1.69
CA VAL A 159 -3.85 -8.48 1.99
C VAL A 159 -3.41 -7.52 3.09
N GLU A 160 -2.81 -7.96 4.20
CA GLU A 160 -2.28 -7.09 5.26
C GLU A 160 -1.18 -6.13 4.77
N THR A 161 -0.46 -6.51 3.71
CA THR A 161 0.52 -5.63 3.06
C THR A 161 -0.15 -4.49 2.30
N TYR A 162 -1.39 -4.67 1.82
CA TYR A 162 -2.16 -3.74 0.98
C TYR A 162 -3.45 -3.19 1.63
N THR A 163 -3.82 -3.68 2.82
CA THR A 163 -4.92 -3.15 3.64
C THR A 163 -4.35 -2.08 4.56
N GLY A 164 -4.70 -0.81 4.31
CA GLY A 164 -4.18 0.34 5.06
C GLY A 164 -3.13 1.20 4.35
N PRO A 165 -2.25 0.69 3.47
CA PRO A 165 -1.53 1.52 2.53
C PRO A 165 -2.47 2.29 1.63
N LEU A 166 -2.04 3.48 1.27
CA LEU A 166 -2.88 4.44 0.59
C LEU A 166 -2.45 4.51 -0.87
N LEU A 167 -3.39 4.35 -1.80
CA LEU A 167 -3.15 4.41 -3.24
C LEU A 167 -2.41 5.71 -3.59
N TYR A 168 -1.23 5.60 -4.20
CA TYR A 168 -0.39 6.76 -4.52
C TYR A 168 -0.51 7.16 -5.99
N ALA A 169 -0.24 6.22 -6.88
CA ALA A 169 -0.22 6.46 -8.32
C ALA A 169 -0.50 5.17 -9.10
N VAL A 170 -0.86 5.31 -10.37
CA VAL A 170 -0.96 4.21 -11.32
C VAL A 170 -0.30 4.64 -12.61
N TYR A 171 0.57 3.81 -13.17
CA TYR A 171 1.27 4.12 -14.42
C TYR A 171 1.51 2.87 -15.27
N ARG A 172 1.72 3.08 -16.57
CA ARG A 172 2.18 2.04 -17.50
C ARG A 172 3.71 2.14 -17.62
N PRO A 173 4.47 1.09 -17.28
CA PRO A 173 5.92 1.11 -17.41
C PRO A 173 6.33 1.06 -18.89
N PRO A 174 7.48 1.64 -19.29
CA PRO A 174 8.04 1.42 -20.61
C PRO A 174 8.28 -0.07 -20.89
N SER A 175 8.05 -0.48 -22.14
CA SER A 175 8.25 -1.88 -22.60
C SER A 175 9.67 -2.41 -22.36
N SER A 176 10.66 -1.53 -22.23
CA SER A 176 12.04 -1.90 -21.93
C SER A 176 12.23 -2.59 -20.58
N MET A 177 11.33 -2.36 -19.60
CA MET A 177 11.39 -2.97 -18.25
C MET A 177 10.75 -4.36 -18.20
N GLN A 178 9.90 -4.72 -19.18
CA GLN A 178 9.18 -6.01 -19.22
C GLN A 178 10.07 -7.22 -19.57
N ARG A 179 11.39 -7.08 -19.69
CA ARG A 179 12.27 -8.04 -20.39
C ARG A 179 12.71 -9.28 -19.61
N ARG A 180 12.57 -9.35 -18.29
CA ARG A 180 12.99 -10.53 -17.51
C ARG A 180 11.99 -11.02 -16.48
N TRP A 181 11.16 -10.12 -15.98
CA TRP A 181 10.14 -10.39 -14.98
C TRP A 181 8.88 -9.68 -15.46
N PRO A 182 7.71 -10.34 -15.52
CA PRO A 182 6.49 -9.64 -15.88
C PRO A 182 6.17 -8.67 -14.75
N GLU A 183 6.55 -7.41 -14.93
CA GLU A 183 6.19 -6.33 -14.02
C GLU A 183 4.69 -6.02 -14.14
N GLY A 184 4.08 -6.30 -15.29
CA GLY A 184 2.71 -5.95 -15.63
C GLY A 184 2.64 -4.87 -16.70
N GLU A 185 1.49 -4.76 -17.35
CA GLU A 185 1.18 -3.65 -18.28
C GLU A 185 0.89 -2.35 -17.52
N VAL A 186 0.47 -2.48 -16.27
CA VAL A 186 0.17 -1.39 -15.35
C VAL A 186 0.81 -1.69 -14.00
N ILE A 187 1.40 -0.67 -13.39
CA ILE A 187 1.91 -0.70 -12.02
C ILE A 187 1.03 0.19 -11.14
N ILE A 188 0.48 -0.40 -10.09
CA ILE A 188 -0.22 0.31 -9.02
C ILE A 188 0.77 0.54 -7.89
N VAL A 189 0.93 1.79 -7.48
CA VAL A 189 1.83 2.19 -6.38
C VAL A 189 1.01 2.51 -5.14
N TYR A 190 1.37 1.89 -4.04
CA TYR A 190 0.81 2.13 -2.71
C TYR A 190 1.88 2.73 -1.80
N ALA A 191 1.47 3.72 -1.00
CA ALA A 191 2.27 4.27 0.06
C ALA A 191 2.01 3.52 1.38
N ARG A 192 3.02 2.87 1.94
CA ARG A 192 2.94 2.19 3.23
C ARG A 192 3.78 2.92 4.27
N ASP A 193 3.17 3.29 5.39
CA ASP A 193 3.87 3.82 6.55
C ASP A 193 4.20 2.66 7.51
N LEU A 194 5.48 2.51 7.85
CA LEU A 194 5.95 1.49 8.80
C LEU A 194 6.40 2.10 10.14
N GLY A 195 6.08 3.36 10.41
CA GLY A 195 6.41 4.07 11.65
C GLY A 195 7.85 4.59 11.73
N PHE A 196 8.77 4.02 10.96
CA PHE A 196 10.15 4.52 10.79
C PHE A 196 10.40 5.15 9.40
N GLY A 197 9.37 5.18 8.56
CA GLY A 197 9.47 5.71 7.22
C GLY A 197 8.33 5.25 6.34
N ARG A 198 8.22 5.91 5.18
CA ARG A 198 7.27 5.58 4.15
C ARG A 198 7.97 4.86 3.02
N PHE A 199 7.37 3.76 2.59
CA PHE A 199 7.91 2.91 1.55
C PHE A 199 6.85 2.65 0.51
N ALA A 200 7.30 2.56 -0.73
CA ALA A 200 6.44 2.13 -1.81
C ALA A 200 6.21 0.61 -1.73
N GLN A 201 4.99 0.21 -2.03
CA GLN A 201 4.63 -1.16 -2.43
C GLN A 201 4.01 -1.07 -3.81
N THR A 202 4.31 -2.01 -4.68
CA THR A 202 3.79 -2.00 -6.05
C THR A 202 3.16 -3.33 -6.41
N VAL A 203 2.09 -3.24 -7.17
CA VAL A 203 1.38 -4.39 -7.73
C VAL A 203 1.40 -4.26 -9.24
N GLY A 204 1.91 -5.31 -9.89
CA GLY A 204 1.86 -5.46 -11.32
C GLY A 204 0.54 -6.02 -11.78
N VAL A 205 -0.07 -5.38 -12.78
CA VAL A 205 -1.37 -5.77 -13.34
C VAL A 205 -1.28 -5.95 -14.84
N THR A 206 -1.84 -7.06 -15.34
CA THR A 206 -2.06 -7.35 -16.77
C THR A 206 -3.48 -7.88 -16.93
N ASP A 207 -4.27 -7.34 -17.86
CA ASP A 207 -5.66 -7.77 -18.09
C ASP A 207 -6.53 -7.85 -16.80
N GLY A 208 -6.33 -6.92 -15.87
CA GLY A 208 -7.05 -6.89 -14.58
C GLY A 208 -6.63 -7.99 -13.59
N ARG A 209 -5.51 -8.67 -13.84
CA ARG A 209 -4.95 -9.70 -12.96
C ARG A 209 -3.63 -9.25 -12.35
N ILE A 210 -3.42 -9.61 -11.09
CA ILE A 210 -2.16 -9.40 -10.38
C ILE A 210 -1.14 -10.40 -10.91
N VAL A 211 -0.05 -9.89 -11.50
CA VAL A 211 1.05 -10.69 -12.07
C VAL A 211 2.36 -10.50 -11.34
N SER A 212 2.49 -9.49 -10.48
CA SER A 212 3.68 -9.29 -9.65
C SER A 212 3.39 -8.47 -8.40
N THR A 213 4.25 -8.60 -7.39
CA THR A 213 4.16 -7.81 -6.14
C THR A 213 5.55 -7.42 -5.65
N TRP A 214 5.81 -6.14 -5.41
CA TRP A 214 7.15 -5.66 -5.02
C TRP A 214 7.11 -4.62 -3.92
N GLY A 215 7.92 -4.83 -2.88
CA GLY A 215 8.25 -3.81 -1.90
C GLY A 215 9.44 -2.97 -2.35
N GLY A 216 9.35 -1.65 -2.25
CA GLY A 216 10.36 -0.73 -2.77
C GLY A 216 11.73 -0.76 -2.09
N CYS A 217 12.06 -1.69 -1.21
CA CYS A 217 13.37 -1.77 -0.54
C CYS A 217 13.90 -0.43 0.02
N GLY A 218 13.07 0.33 0.72
CA GLY A 218 13.48 1.66 1.19
C GLY A 218 13.06 2.81 0.28
N THR A 219 12.74 2.54 -0.99
CA THR A 219 12.26 3.52 -1.96
C THR A 219 10.93 4.11 -1.51
N LYS A 220 10.87 5.43 -1.52
CA LYS A 220 9.67 6.19 -1.19
C LYS A 220 8.73 6.24 -2.40
N PRO A 221 7.40 6.35 -2.19
CA PRO A 221 6.44 6.46 -3.30
C PRO A 221 6.77 7.59 -4.28
N GLU A 222 7.22 8.74 -3.78
CA GLU A 222 7.59 9.91 -4.59
C GLU A 222 8.83 9.71 -5.49
N ASP A 223 9.66 8.72 -5.19
CA ASP A 223 10.88 8.46 -5.95
C ASP A 223 10.64 7.47 -7.10
N ILE A 224 9.63 6.59 -7.00
CA ILE A 224 9.29 5.62 -8.07
C ILE A 224 9.08 6.30 -9.43
N LEU A 225 8.36 7.42 -9.48
CA LEU A 225 8.07 8.09 -10.75
C LEU A 225 9.23 8.98 -11.25
N LYS A 226 10.23 9.26 -10.42
CA LYS A 226 11.42 10.02 -10.84
C LYS A 226 12.43 9.11 -11.52
N ASP A 227 12.54 7.88 -11.04
CA ASP A 227 13.53 6.91 -11.51
C ASP A 227 13.11 6.21 -12.81
N VAL A 228 11.83 6.25 -13.17
CA VAL A 228 11.31 5.62 -14.39
C VAL A 228 10.98 6.67 -15.45
N SER A 229 11.89 6.85 -16.41
CA SER A 229 11.63 7.66 -17.60
C SER A 229 10.68 6.96 -18.58
N GLY A 230 9.87 7.72 -19.32
CA GLY A 230 9.02 7.18 -20.39
C GLY A 230 7.74 6.46 -19.90
N VAL A 231 7.33 6.65 -18.65
CA VAL A 231 6.06 6.12 -18.14
C VAL A 231 4.87 6.89 -18.69
N THR A 232 3.74 6.20 -18.88
CA THR A 232 2.44 6.84 -19.11
C THR A 232 1.65 6.81 -17.80
N VAL A 233 1.40 7.97 -17.21
CA VAL A 233 0.64 8.08 -15.96
C VAL A 233 -0.85 7.86 -16.23
N VAL A 234 -1.44 6.90 -15.52
CA VAL A 234 -2.87 6.58 -15.54
C VAL A 234 -3.58 7.34 -14.42
N LEU A 235 -3.01 7.31 -13.22
CA LEU A 235 -3.44 8.09 -12.06
C LEU A 235 -2.20 8.78 -11.47
N ALA A 236 -2.17 10.11 -11.55
CA ALA A 236 -1.06 10.90 -11.04
C ALA A 236 -1.01 10.88 -9.50
N PRO A 237 0.15 11.11 -8.88
CA PRO A 237 0.24 11.38 -7.45
C PRO A 237 -0.70 12.51 -7.01
N PRO A 238 -1.15 12.51 -5.75
CA PRO A 238 -1.97 13.60 -5.25
C PRO A 238 -1.19 14.92 -5.24
N LYS A 239 -1.95 16.01 -5.41
CA LYS A 239 -1.45 17.38 -5.47
C LYS A 239 -1.32 18.03 -4.11
#